data_AF-A0A6P7FSF3-F1
#
_entry.id   AF-A0A6P7FSF3-F1
#
_cell.length_a   1.000
_cell.length_b   1.000
_cell.length_c   1.000
_cell.angle_alpha   90.00
_cell.angle_beta   90.00
_cell.angle_gamma   90.00
#
_symmetry.space_group_name_H-M   'P 1'
#
loop_
_entity.id
_entity.type
_entity.pdbx_description
1 polymer ?
#
loop_
_entity_poly.entity_id
_entity_poly.type
_entity_poly.pdbx_seq_one_letter_code
_entity_poly.pdbx_strand_id
1 'polypeptide(L)'
;MFLEIFTFCYFGHLLKTKSTDVEDACYMFNWDESSKPVQKMLLIMMIRAHKPLAVQAVFVNFSMTTLTAILRTSYSYAAVLRRFYM
;
A
#
# COMPACT_ATOMS: atom_id res chain seq x y z
N MET A 1 -17.01 -1.01 9.23
CA MET A 1 -16.51 0.14 8.45
C MET A 1 -15.05 0.50 8.73
N PHE A 2 -14.67 0.97 9.93
CA PHE A 2 -13.26 1.37 10.19
C PHE A 2 -12.26 0.21 10.03
N LEU A 3 -12.56 -0.97 10.59
CA LEU A 3 -11.73 -2.17 10.45
C LEU A 3 -11.52 -2.59 9.00
N GLU A 4 -12.54 -2.46 8.15
CA GLU A 4 -12.45 -2.80 6.73
C GLU A 4 -11.50 -1.83 6.00
N ILE A 5 -11.64 -0.53 6.25
CA ILE A 5 -10.76 0.49 5.67
C ILE A 5 -9.32 0.29 6.16
N PHE A 6 -9.14 -0.07 7.44
CA PHE A 6 -7.86 -0.37 8.03
C PHE A 6 -7.20 -1.58 7.38
N THR A 7 -7.92 -2.70 7.20
CA THR A 7 -7.37 -3.90 6.57
C THR A 7 -6.97 -3.64 5.12
N PHE A 8 -7.80 -2.96 4.32
CA PHE A 8 -7.44 -2.60 2.95
C PHE A 8 -6.18 -1.71 2.88
N CYS A 9 -6.10 -0.69 3.74
CA CYS A 9 -4.93 0.19 3.79
C CYS A 9 -3.66 -0.54 4.26
N TYR A 10 -3.80 -1.45 5.22
CA TYR A 10 -2.70 -2.26 5.75
C TYR A 10 -2.16 -3.24 4.71
N PHE A 11 -3.03 -3.98 4.02
CA PHE A 11 -2.62 -4.88 2.95
C PHE A 11 -2.00 -4.13 1.76
N GLY A 12 -2.55 -2.97 1.40
CA GLY A 12 -1.96 -2.12 0.35
C GLY A 12 -0.55 -1.64 0.71
N HIS A 13 -0.33 -1.23 1.97
CA HIS A 13 1.01 -0.86 2.46
C HIS A 13 1.95 -2.07 2.48
N LEU A 14 1.52 -3.20 3.05
CA LEU A 14 2.33 -4.42 3.14
C LEU A 14 2.77 -4.90 1.75
N LEU A 15 1.85 -4.89 0.79
CA LEU A 15 2.12 -5.28 -0.58
C LEU A 15 3.15 -4.35 -1.24
N LYS A 16 3.06 -3.04 -0.99
CA LYS A 16 4.04 -2.05 -1.48
C LYS A 16 5.43 -2.31 -0.90
N THR A 17 5.53 -2.53 0.42
CA THR A 17 6.81 -2.82 1.10
C THR A 17 7.44 -4.12 0.58
N LYS A 18 6.63 -5.17 0.42
CA LYS A 18 7.12 -6.46 -0.11
C LYS A 18 7.51 -6.36 -1.58
N SER A 19 6.84 -5.52 -2.36
CA SER A 19 7.20 -5.24 -3.75
C SER A 19 8.60 -4.59 -3.84
N THR A 20 8.88 -3.58 -3.01
CA THR A 20 10.21 -2.96 -2.93
C THR A 20 11.29 -3.94 -2.46
N ASP A 21 11.00 -4.80 -1.47
CA ASP A 21 11.95 -5.83 -1.02
C ASP A 21 12.29 -6.82 -2.16
N VAL A 22 11.30 -7.18 -2.99
CA VAL A 22 11.50 -8.05 -4.15
C VAL A 22 12.31 -7.34 -5.23
N GLU A 23 12.06 -6.05 -5.49
CA GLU A 23 12.83 -5.25 -6.43
C GLU A 23 14.31 -5.19 -6.03
N ASP A 24 14.60 -4.88 -4.76
CA ASP A 24 15.96 -4.84 -4.21
C ASP A 24 16.65 -6.21 -4.28
N ALA A 25 15.93 -7.28 -3.92
CA ALA A 25 16.45 -8.65 -4.00
C ALA A 25 16.76 -9.06 -5.44
N CYS A 26 15.94 -8.66 -6.41
CA CYS A 26 16.18 -8.92 -7.82
C CYS A 26 17.34 -8.06 -8.37
N TYR A 27 17.55 -6.85 -7.86
CA TYR A 27 18.69 -6.00 -8.20
C TYR A 27 20.02 -6.56 -7.69
N MET A 28 20.02 -7.11 -6.48
CA MET A 28 21.19 -7.76 -5.87
C MET A 28 21.46 -9.18 -6.43
N PHE A 29 20.52 -9.75 -7.17
CA PHE A 29 20.69 -11.06 -7.79
C PHE A 29 21.58 -10.96 -9.03
N ASN A 30 22.56 -11.87 -9.17
CA ASN A 30 23.44 -11.96 -10.34
C ASN A 30 22.65 -12.44 -11.57
N TRP A 31 21.89 -11.53 -12.18
CA TRP A 31 21.08 -11.76 -13.36
C TRP A 31 21.92 -12.27 -14.55
N ASP A 32 23.21 -11.94 -14.60
CA ASP A 32 24.17 -12.38 -15.62
C ASP A 32 24.50 -13.88 -15.58
N GLU A 33 24.49 -14.53 -14.42
CA GLU A 33 24.77 -15.98 -14.30
C GLU A 33 23.50 -16.84 -14.46
N SER A 34 22.33 -16.21 -14.57
CA SER A 34 21.04 -16.90 -14.57
C SER A 34 20.55 -17.24 -15.98
N SER A 35 19.80 -18.35 -16.10
CA SER A 35 19.24 -18.80 -17.38
C SER A 35 18.21 -17.79 -17.91
N LYS A 36 18.24 -17.50 -19.23
CA LYS A 36 17.31 -16.59 -19.93
C LYS A 36 15.82 -16.72 -19.54
N PRO A 37 15.23 -17.93 -19.35
CA PRO A 37 13.87 -18.07 -18.83
C PRO A 37 13.65 -17.47 -17.43
N VAL A 38 14.61 -17.59 -16.52
CA VAL A 38 14.54 -17.05 -15.15
C VAL A 38 14.60 -15.52 -15.20
N GLN A 39 15.49 -14.98 -16.02
CA GLN A 39 15.64 -13.54 -16.24
C GLN A 39 14.34 -12.90 -16.79
N LYS A 40 13.68 -13.56 -17.74
CA LYS A 40 12.36 -13.14 -18.25
C LYS A 40 11.29 -13.19 -17.17
N MET A 41 11.30 -14.23 -16.33
CA MET A 41 10.32 -14.38 -15.26
C MET A 41 10.50 -13.31 -14.17
N LEU A 42 11.74 -13.00 -13.80
CA LEU A 42 12.10 -11.90 -12.90
C LEU A 42 11.64 -10.54 -13.46
N LEU A 43 11.88 -10.27 -14.74
CA LEU A 43 11.44 -9.02 -15.38
C LEU A 43 9.90 -8.88 -15.36
N ILE A 44 9.17 -9.96 -15.63
CA ILE A 44 7.70 -9.96 -15.56
C ILE A 44 7.23 -9.74 -14.12
N MET A 45 7.88 -10.35 -13.13
CA MET A 45 7.58 -10.12 -11.72
C MET A 45 7.84 -8.67 -11.32
N MET A 46 8.99 -8.09 -11.69
CA MET A 46 9.29 -6.67 -11.46
C MET A 46 8.25 -5.75 -12.11
N ILE A 47 7.92 -5.93 -13.40
CA ILE A 47 6.93 -5.10 -14.11
C ILE A 47 5.55 -5.18 -13.43
N ARG A 48 5.18 -6.36 -12.93
CA ARG A 48 3.91 -6.56 -12.20
C ARG A 48 3.94 -5.97 -10.80
N ALA A 49 5.08 -6.02 -10.12
CA ALA A 49 5.31 -5.49 -8.78
C ALA A 49 5.38 -3.96 -8.78
N HIS A 50 5.94 -3.39 -9.85
CA HIS A 50 6.08 -1.95 -10.09
C HIS A 50 4.79 -1.30 -10.61
N LYS A 51 3.78 -2.09 -11.01
CA LYS A 51 2.41 -1.59 -11.05
C LYS A 51 1.94 -1.53 -9.60
N PRO A 52 1.85 -0.34 -8.99
CA PRO A 52 1.26 -0.27 -7.67
C PRO A 52 -0.15 -0.84 -7.83
N LEU A 53 -0.41 -1.96 -7.15
CA LEU A 53 -1.75 -2.28 -6.66
C LEU A 53 -2.10 -1.24 -5.60
N ALA A 54 -2.07 0.04 -6.01
CA ALA A 54 -2.85 1.07 -5.40
C ALA A 54 -4.26 0.58 -5.64
N VAL A 55 -4.88 0.09 -4.57
CA VAL A 55 -6.32 -0.09 -4.51
C VAL A 55 -6.86 1.33 -4.68
N GLN A 56 -6.97 1.78 -5.93
CA GLN A 56 -7.59 3.03 -6.29
C GLN A 56 -9.08 2.73 -6.24
N ALA A 57 -9.70 2.96 -5.07
CA ALA A 57 -11.09 3.36 -5.13
C ALA A 57 -11.10 4.67 -5.94
N VAL A 58 -12.01 4.76 -6.92
CA VAL A 58 -12.12 5.80 -7.96
C VAL A 58 -11.87 7.25 -7.48
N PHE A 59 -12.01 7.52 -6.18
CA PHE A 59 -11.85 8.84 -5.59
C PHE A 59 -10.79 8.96 -4.47
N VAL A 60 -10.21 7.86 -3.99
CA VAL A 60 -9.33 7.89 -2.81
C VAL A 60 -8.20 6.87 -2.92
N ASN A 61 -6.96 7.34 -2.79
CA ASN A 61 -5.82 6.45 -2.58
C ASN A 61 -5.85 5.95 -1.13
N PHE A 62 -6.01 4.63 -0.95
CA PHE A 62 -5.88 4.01 0.38
C PHE A 62 -4.41 4.04 0.82
N SER A 63 -4.04 5.11 1.52
CA SER A 63 -2.76 5.26 2.20
C SER A 63 -2.98 5.48 3.69
N MET A 64 -1.96 5.17 4.50
CA MET A 64 -2.02 5.36 5.95
C MET A 64 -2.32 6.83 6.31
N THR A 65 -1.87 7.77 5.48
CA THR A 65 -2.18 9.19 5.60
C THR A 65 -3.68 9.49 5.50
N THR A 66 -4.39 8.84 4.57
CA THR A 66 -5.85 9.00 4.41
C THR A 66 -6.59 8.43 5.62
N LEU A 67 -6.16 7.28 6.15
CA LEU A 67 -6.75 6.70 7.35
C LEU A 67 -6.60 7.63 8.57
N THR A 68 -5.43 8.24 8.76
CA THR A 68 -5.21 9.24 9.81
C THR A 68 -6.08 10.48 9.62
N ALA A 69 -6.28 10.93 8.37
CA ALA A 69 -7.16 12.05 8.07
C ALA A 69 -8.61 11.76 8.46
N ILE A 70 -9.14 10.58 8.11
CA ILE A 70 -10.51 10.14 8.47
C ILE A 70 -10.67 10.05 10.00
N LEU A 71 -9.68 9.49 10.71
CA LEU A 71 -9.71 9.42 12.17
C LEU A 71 -9.72 10.82 12.80
N ARG A 72 -8.89 11.73 12.29
CA ARG A 72 -8.78 13.10 12.80
C ARG A 72 -10.08 13.88 12.61
N THR A 73 -10.72 13.77 11.44
CA THR A 73 -12.00 14.45 11.18
C THR A 73 -13.12 13.87 12.04
N SER A 74 -13.17 12.53 12.18
CA SER A 74 -14.15 11.84 13.02
C SER A 74 -14.00 12.25 14.49
N TYR A 75 -12.77 12.30 15.01
CA TYR A 75 -12.50 12.76 16.37
C TYR A 75 -12.84 14.24 16.56
N SER A 76 -12.49 15.10 15.60
CA SER A 76 -12.81 16.53 15.65
C SER A 76 -14.32 16.75 15.71
N TYR A 77 -15.09 16.01 14.90
CA TYR A 77 -16.55 16.06 14.92
C TYR A 77 -17.11 15.63 16.29
N ALA A 78 -16.63 14.51 16.84
CA ALA A 78 -17.03 14.04 18.17
C ALA A 78 -16.67 15.04 19.28
N ALA A 79 -15.50 15.69 19.19
CA ALA A 79 -15.06 16.70 20.15
C ALA A 79 -15.94 17.95 20.12
N VAL A 80 -16.32 18.41 18.91
CA VAL A 80 -17.28 19.52 18.75
C VAL A 80 -18.63 19.15 19.34
N LEU A 81 -19.15 17.98 19.03
CA LEU A 81 -20.45 17.52 19.52
C LEU A 81 -20.47 17.39 21.05
N ARG A 82 -19.37 16.90 21.64
CA ARG A 82 -19.18 16.84 23.09
C ARG A 82 -19.13 18.23 23.74
N ARG A 83 -18.58 19.23 23.05
CA ARG A 83 -18.53 20.63 23.51
C ARG A 83 -19.88 21.34 23.45
N PHE A 84 -20.80 20.89 22.60
CA PHE A 84 -22.15 21.45 22.52
C PHE A 84 -23.11 20.82 23.53
N TYR A 85 -22.87 19.56 23.92
CA TYR A 85 -23.72 18.83 24.86
C TYR A 85 -23.31 19.03 26.34
N MET A 86 -22.12 19.56 26.60
CA MET A 86 -21.56 19.80 27.93
C MET A 86 -21.32 21.29 28.15
#